data_AF-A0A1Y6BGN5-F1
#
_entry.id   AF-A0A1Y6BGN5-F1
#
_cell.length_a   1.000
_cell.length_b   1.000
_cell.length_c   1.000
_cell.angle_alpha   90.00
_cell.angle_beta   90.00
_cell.angle_gamma   90.00
#
_symmetry.space_group_name_H-M   'P 1'
#
loop_
_entity.id
_entity.type
_entity.pdbx_description
1 polymer ?
#
loop_
_entity_poly.entity_id
_entity_poly.type
_entity_poly.pdbx_seq_one_letter_code
_entity_poly.pdbx_strand_id
1 'polypeptide(L)'
;MTTANDIVNSNFILQIGVNKKVFHSSEILFFVSENHKTYLVTDKDRWAYDKPLREIEKTLPNLNFVRIHRNAIVNLDYVKRFSKRSPLVITMTNDQNLTVSRSRRQEALKRYENFITAKHSPARMIFSKVVRSKDFASEKIWTRRDSKVRSAIETIPSLDLTERQKLLFLAQQPQAVWLGEWNRDIYADLSRLMRQANHSDSVPIFVIYRLFLREETYGKAIELSFVEDYLNWIRTIANVVGSSKAIIILEPNALCGLANNEDQDQVNLLISLLRSSIEILKQCPKIKLYIDAGNPNWLDAAHISIFLARAGVDIADGFALNVSNYIENDRNIGYGEEISRYLGGKHFVIDTGRNGRGIQNPDEWCNPDGVGLGSIPTLDVKHPLIDGYLWIKPPGESDGVGPEGVAPQDGMFWPQKAIELIDNWRSSSN
;
A
#
# COMPACT_ATOMS: atom_id res chain seq x y z
N MET A 1 -33.00 7.11 14.12
CA MET A 1 -31.81 7.96 13.94
C MET A 1 -30.61 7.04 14.00
N THR A 2 -30.10 6.65 12.84
CA THR A 2 -29.04 5.65 12.71
C THR A 2 -27.72 6.40 12.63
N THR A 3 -26.85 6.17 13.60
CA THR A 3 -25.56 6.86 13.77
C THR A 3 -24.54 6.39 12.75
N ALA A 4 -23.67 7.32 12.34
CA ALA A 4 -22.71 7.23 11.23
C ALA A 4 -21.50 6.29 11.44
N ASN A 5 -21.66 5.19 12.20
CA ASN A 5 -20.56 4.28 12.57
C ASN A 5 -20.56 2.91 11.88
N ASP A 6 -21.41 2.65 10.89
CA ASP A 6 -21.55 1.31 10.28
C ASP A 6 -20.87 1.13 8.91
N ILE A 7 -20.00 2.05 8.47
CA ILE A 7 -19.42 2.03 7.12
C ILE A 7 -17.91 1.74 7.18
N VAL A 8 -17.51 0.53 7.58
CA VAL A 8 -16.10 0.11 7.49
C VAL A 8 -15.88 -1.38 7.13
N ASN A 9 -16.77 -2.32 7.46
CA ASN A 9 -16.53 -3.75 7.17
C ASN A 9 -17.78 -4.44 6.62
N SER A 10 -17.87 -4.69 5.31
CA SER A 10 -19.00 -5.42 4.75
C SER A 10 -18.73 -6.92 4.73
N ASN A 11 -18.56 -7.47 5.92
CA ASN A 11 -18.56 -8.91 6.16
C ASN A 11 -20.01 -9.41 6.17
N PHE A 12 -20.31 -10.37 5.30
CA PHE A 12 -21.60 -11.04 5.22
C PHE A 12 -21.55 -12.30 6.08
N ILE A 13 -22.19 -12.23 7.24
CA ILE A 13 -22.29 -13.37 8.16
C ILE A 13 -23.47 -14.24 7.72
N LEU A 14 -23.21 -15.51 7.51
CA LEU A 14 -24.17 -16.55 7.16
C LEU A 14 -24.23 -17.57 8.30
N GLN A 15 -25.43 -17.86 8.79
CA GLN A 15 -25.63 -18.89 9.80
C GLN A 15 -25.92 -20.25 9.14
N ILE A 16 -25.10 -21.27 9.44
CA ILE A 16 -25.23 -22.64 8.94
C ILE A 16 -25.38 -23.55 10.15
N GLY A 17 -26.63 -23.85 10.52
CA GLY A 17 -26.93 -24.58 11.76
C GLY A 17 -26.41 -23.81 12.99
N VAL A 18 -25.50 -24.43 13.73
CA VAL A 18 -24.85 -23.82 14.91
C VAL A 18 -23.63 -22.95 14.55
N ASN A 19 -23.11 -23.06 13.33
CA ASN A 19 -21.88 -22.37 12.92
C ASN A 19 -22.19 -21.06 12.18
N LYS A 20 -21.26 -20.10 12.26
CA LYS A 20 -21.28 -18.88 11.46
C LYS A 20 -20.16 -18.95 10.43
N LYS A 21 -20.48 -18.68 9.17
CA LYS A 21 -19.50 -18.48 8.10
C LYS A 21 -19.50 -17.01 7.72
N VAL A 22 -18.32 -16.41 7.61
CA VAL A 22 -18.16 -15.00 7.24
C VAL A 22 -17.67 -14.95 5.80
N PHE A 23 -18.32 -14.16 4.96
CA PHE A 23 -17.88 -13.87 3.59
C PHE A 23 -17.49 -12.41 3.51
N HIS A 24 -16.28 -12.12 3.06
CA HIS A 24 -15.90 -10.77 2.70
C HIS A 24 -16.60 -10.37 1.39
N SER A 25 -16.93 -9.09 1.22
CA SER A 25 -17.61 -8.59 0.02
C SER A 25 -16.85 -8.90 -1.29
N SER A 26 -15.51 -9.02 -1.24
CA SER A 26 -14.69 -9.42 -2.39
C SER A 26 -14.86 -10.89 -2.79
N GLU A 27 -15.39 -11.76 -1.93
CA GLU A 27 -15.61 -13.17 -2.30
C GLU A 27 -16.93 -13.36 -3.09
N ILE A 28 -17.75 -12.32 -3.15
CA ILE A 28 -19.13 -12.40 -3.62
C ILE A 28 -19.21 -11.89 -5.05
N LEU A 29 -19.54 -12.79 -5.97
CA LEU A 29 -19.77 -12.47 -7.38
C LEU A 29 -21.11 -11.74 -7.53
N PHE A 30 -22.17 -12.27 -6.92
CA PHE A 30 -23.50 -11.65 -6.94
C PHE A 30 -24.42 -12.24 -5.87
N PHE A 31 -25.53 -11.55 -5.63
CA PHE A 31 -26.66 -12.07 -4.87
C PHE A 31 -27.84 -12.29 -5.81
N VAL A 32 -28.55 -13.40 -5.63
CA VAL A 32 -29.76 -13.71 -6.40
C VAL A 32 -30.89 -14.12 -5.49
N SER A 33 -32.13 -13.82 -5.87
CA SER A 33 -33.32 -14.33 -5.18
C SER A 33 -34.12 -15.27 -6.08
N GLU A 34 -34.35 -16.48 -5.58
CA GLU A 34 -35.06 -17.56 -6.25
C GLU A 34 -35.97 -18.23 -5.22
N ASN A 35 -37.22 -18.54 -5.59
CA ASN A 35 -38.18 -19.23 -4.71
C ASN A 35 -38.31 -18.60 -3.31
N HIS A 36 -38.39 -17.27 -3.25
CA HIS A 36 -38.47 -16.46 -2.02
C HIS A 36 -37.27 -16.58 -1.06
N LYS A 37 -36.16 -17.20 -1.50
CA LYS A 37 -34.91 -17.25 -0.77
C LYS A 37 -33.89 -16.33 -1.44
N THR A 38 -33.00 -15.75 -0.65
CA THR A 38 -31.83 -15.05 -1.16
C THR A 38 -30.65 -15.99 -1.14
N TYR A 39 -29.76 -15.87 -2.12
CA TYR A 39 -28.52 -16.60 -2.21
C TYR A 39 -27.37 -15.63 -2.41
N LEU A 40 -26.28 -15.86 -1.69
CA LEU A 40 -24.96 -15.31 -1.94
C LEU A 40 -24.22 -16.29 -2.83
N VAL A 41 -23.68 -15.83 -3.96
CA VAL A 41 -22.95 -16.68 -4.91
C VAL A 41 -21.50 -16.25 -4.97
N THR A 42 -20.60 -17.21 -4.73
CA THR A 42 -19.16 -17.08 -4.91
C THR A 42 -18.74 -17.79 -6.20
N ASP A 43 -17.43 -17.84 -6.47
CA ASP A 43 -16.92 -18.56 -7.65
C ASP A 43 -17.18 -20.08 -7.57
N LYS A 44 -17.13 -20.64 -6.36
CA LYS A 44 -17.25 -22.08 -6.10
C LYS A 44 -18.64 -22.53 -5.70
N ASP A 45 -19.35 -21.72 -4.91
CA ASP A 45 -20.55 -22.17 -4.19
C ASP A 45 -21.67 -21.12 -4.17
N ARG A 46 -22.89 -21.58 -3.85
CA ARG A 46 -24.04 -20.73 -3.51
C ARG A 46 -24.54 -21.04 -2.10
N TRP A 47 -24.84 -19.98 -1.35
CA TRP A 47 -25.23 -20.07 0.06
C TRP A 47 -26.56 -19.37 0.30
N ALA A 48 -27.49 -20.04 0.98
CA ALA A 48 -28.78 -19.44 1.31
C ALA A 48 -28.61 -18.33 2.36
N TYR A 49 -28.87 -17.09 1.96
CA TYR A 49 -28.74 -15.91 2.80
C TYR A 49 -30.09 -15.52 3.39
N ASP A 50 -30.09 -15.19 4.67
CA ASP A 50 -31.29 -14.92 5.47
C ASP A 50 -31.90 -13.53 5.18
N LYS A 51 -31.07 -12.55 4.79
CA LYS A 51 -31.56 -11.20 4.47
C LYS A 51 -32.14 -11.09 3.06
N PRO A 52 -33.21 -10.31 2.86
CA PRO A 52 -33.72 -9.99 1.54
C PRO A 52 -32.75 -9.08 0.78
N LEU A 53 -32.72 -9.17 -0.55
CA LEU A 53 -31.87 -8.34 -1.40
C LEU A 53 -32.04 -6.82 -1.16
N ARG A 54 -33.22 -6.36 -0.73
CA ARG A 54 -33.45 -4.93 -0.42
C ARG A 54 -32.66 -4.45 0.80
N GLU A 55 -32.41 -5.34 1.76
CA GLU A 55 -31.58 -5.03 2.94
C GLU A 55 -30.11 -5.11 2.59
N ILE A 56 -29.71 -6.15 1.85
CA ILE A 56 -28.34 -6.30 1.34
C ILE A 56 -27.93 -5.06 0.53
N GLU A 57 -28.80 -4.56 -0.36
CA GLU A 57 -28.54 -3.37 -1.18
C GLU A 57 -28.25 -2.11 -0.34
N LYS A 58 -28.80 -1.99 0.88
CA LYS A 58 -28.53 -0.85 1.78
C LYS A 58 -27.21 -0.98 2.52
N THR A 59 -26.76 -2.21 2.76
CA THR A 59 -25.54 -2.50 3.51
C THR A 59 -24.31 -2.66 2.62
N LEU A 60 -24.51 -2.79 1.31
CA LEU A 60 -23.42 -2.90 0.35
C LEU A 60 -22.70 -1.55 0.21
N PRO A 61 -21.36 -1.53 0.34
CA PRO A 61 -20.59 -0.31 0.19
C PRO A 61 -20.71 0.18 -1.25
N ASN A 62 -20.79 1.50 -1.42
CA ASN A 62 -21.26 2.15 -2.65
C ASN A 62 -20.37 2.00 -3.91
N LEU A 63 -19.37 1.12 -3.91
CA LEU A 63 -18.33 1.19 -4.94
C LEU A 63 -18.43 0.12 -6.05
N ASN A 64 -18.66 -1.18 -5.77
CA ASN A 64 -18.62 -2.18 -6.86
C ASN A 64 -19.88 -3.03 -7.04
N PHE A 65 -20.88 -2.95 -6.16
CA PHE A 65 -22.14 -3.67 -6.36
C PHE A 65 -23.20 -2.80 -7.06
N VAL A 66 -24.04 -3.44 -7.88
CA VAL A 66 -25.19 -2.79 -8.53
C VAL A 66 -26.40 -3.71 -8.61
N ARG A 67 -27.58 -3.16 -8.25
CA ARG A 67 -28.87 -3.84 -8.40
C ARG A 67 -29.29 -3.84 -9.86
N ILE A 68 -29.30 -5.01 -10.51
CA ILE A 68 -29.60 -5.13 -11.95
C ILE A 68 -31.01 -5.65 -12.21
N HIS A 69 -31.62 -6.31 -11.23
CA HIS A 69 -32.97 -6.85 -11.34
C HIS A 69 -33.64 -6.88 -9.97
N ARG A 70 -34.97 -7.01 -9.92
CA ARG A 70 -35.69 -7.21 -8.63
C ARG A 70 -35.20 -8.43 -7.85
N ASN A 71 -34.53 -9.37 -8.51
CA ASN A 71 -33.99 -10.58 -7.91
C ASN A 71 -32.47 -10.73 -8.03
N ALA A 72 -31.72 -9.69 -8.44
CA ALA A 72 -30.27 -9.83 -8.61
C ALA A 72 -29.50 -8.52 -8.31
N ILE A 73 -28.41 -8.66 -7.57
CA ILE A 73 -27.37 -7.64 -7.32
C ILE A 73 -26.04 -8.25 -7.76
N VAL A 74 -25.28 -7.57 -8.61
CA VAL A 74 -23.99 -8.09 -9.11
C VAL A 74 -22.83 -7.25 -8.62
N ASN A 75 -21.69 -7.88 -8.43
CA ASN A 75 -20.41 -7.22 -8.26
C ASN A 75 -19.76 -6.97 -9.63
N LEU A 76 -19.48 -5.70 -9.94
CA LEU A 76 -18.91 -5.26 -11.20
C LEU A 76 -17.48 -5.76 -11.43
N ASP A 77 -16.73 -6.06 -10.35
CA ASP A 77 -15.37 -6.62 -10.43
C ASP A 77 -15.36 -7.98 -11.14
N TYR A 78 -16.46 -8.72 -11.04
CA TYR A 78 -16.62 -10.06 -11.58
C TYR A 78 -17.47 -10.10 -12.86
N VAL A 79 -17.66 -8.96 -13.54
CA VAL A 79 -18.37 -8.92 -14.83
C VAL A 79 -17.42 -9.20 -15.98
N LYS A 80 -17.59 -10.35 -16.61
CA LYS A 80 -16.87 -10.77 -17.84
C LYS A 80 -17.37 -10.01 -19.07
N ARG A 81 -18.68 -9.78 -19.18
CA ARG A 81 -19.28 -9.10 -20.34
C ARG A 81 -20.64 -8.48 -20.00
N PHE A 82 -20.94 -7.31 -20.55
CA PHE A 82 -22.27 -6.71 -20.52
C PHE A 82 -22.85 -6.63 -21.94
N SER A 83 -23.84 -7.45 -22.26
CA SER A 83 -24.56 -7.39 -23.53
C SER A 83 -25.63 -6.29 -23.50
N LYS A 84 -25.48 -5.28 -24.37
CA LYS A 84 -26.47 -4.19 -24.55
C LYS A 84 -27.63 -4.57 -25.47
N ARG A 85 -27.61 -5.76 -26.09
CA ARG A 85 -28.70 -6.30 -26.93
C ARG A 85 -29.86 -6.73 -26.04
N SER A 86 -31.08 -6.75 -26.57
CA SER A 86 -32.24 -7.24 -25.81
C SER A 86 -32.34 -8.77 -25.91
N PRO A 87 -32.53 -9.51 -24.79
CA PRO A 87 -32.55 -9.03 -23.41
C PRO A 87 -31.16 -8.61 -22.93
N LEU A 88 -31.08 -7.55 -22.12
CA LEU A 88 -29.82 -7.09 -21.54
C LEU A 88 -29.32 -8.12 -20.54
N VAL A 89 -28.11 -8.60 -20.75
CA VAL A 89 -27.53 -9.69 -19.97
C VAL A 89 -26.12 -9.31 -19.52
N ILE A 90 -25.85 -9.55 -18.25
CA ILE A 90 -24.51 -9.52 -17.66
C ILE A 90 -24.01 -10.95 -17.55
N THR A 91 -22.86 -11.23 -18.14
CA THR A 91 -22.13 -12.49 -17.98
C THR A 91 -21.07 -12.29 -16.90
N MET A 92 -21.12 -13.09 -15.85
CA MET A 92 -20.16 -13.09 -14.74
C MET A 92 -18.89 -13.90 -15.09
N THR A 93 -17.84 -13.80 -14.29
CA THR A 93 -16.59 -14.56 -14.48
C THR A 93 -16.77 -16.08 -14.38
N ASN A 94 -17.76 -16.54 -13.61
CA ASN A 94 -18.18 -17.94 -13.54
C ASN A 94 -19.15 -18.35 -14.67
N ASP A 95 -19.18 -17.58 -15.77
CA ASP A 95 -20.01 -17.77 -16.96
C ASP A 95 -21.54 -17.74 -16.76
N GLN A 96 -22.01 -17.43 -15.55
CA GLN A 96 -23.44 -17.26 -15.31
C GLN A 96 -23.97 -15.96 -15.94
N ASN A 97 -25.17 -16.07 -16.52
CA ASN A 97 -25.83 -14.98 -17.23
C ASN A 97 -27.02 -14.45 -16.42
N LEU A 98 -26.98 -13.17 -16.06
CA LEU A 98 -28.00 -12.48 -15.28
C LEU A 98 -28.70 -11.41 -16.12
N THR A 99 -30.04 -11.47 -16.18
CA THR A 99 -30.84 -10.52 -16.96
C THR A 99 -31.02 -9.21 -16.21
N VAL A 100 -30.79 -8.08 -16.89
CA VAL A 100 -31.02 -6.74 -16.36
C VAL A 100 -32.48 -6.34 -16.63
N SER A 101 -33.20 -5.91 -15.59
CA SER A 101 -34.61 -5.49 -15.76
C SER A 101 -34.71 -4.19 -16.57
N ARG A 102 -35.83 -4.00 -17.25
CA ARG A 102 -36.13 -2.73 -17.95
C ARG A 102 -36.04 -1.52 -17.01
N SER A 103 -36.53 -1.66 -15.77
CA SER A 103 -36.52 -0.60 -14.75
C SER A 103 -35.13 -0.26 -14.22
N ARG A 104 -34.18 -1.20 -14.23
CA ARG A 104 -32.80 -0.98 -13.73
C ARG A 104 -31.79 -0.77 -14.85
N ARG A 105 -32.21 -0.88 -16.11
CA ARG A 105 -31.36 -0.74 -17.30
C ARG A 105 -30.49 0.51 -17.26
N GLN A 106 -31.08 1.68 -17.04
CA GLN A 106 -30.36 2.95 -17.12
C GLN A 106 -29.29 3.06 -16.01
N GLU A 107 -29.66 2.69 -14.79
CA GLU A 107 -28.76 2.70 -13.63
C GLU A 107 -27.64 1.67 -13.76
N ALA A 108 -27.98 0.42 -14.11
CA ALA A 108 -27.01 -0.66 -14.29
C ALA A 108 -26.00 -0.34 -15.41
N LEU A 109 -26.49 0.18 -16.55
CA LEU A 109 -25.63 0.57 -17.66
C LEU A 109 -24.72 1.74 -17.26
N LYS A 110 -25.26 2.79 -16.62
CA LYS A 110 -24.47 3.93 -16.16
C LYS A 110 -23.40 3.51 -15.16
N ARG A 111 -23.73 2.66 -14.19
CA ARG A 111 -22.78 2.13 -13.20
C ARG A 111 -21.70 1.27 -13.87
N TYR A 112 -22.08 0.40 -14.80
CA TYR A 112 -21.14 -0.41 -15.55
C TYR A 112 -20.22 0.43 -16.46
N GLU A 113 -20.77 1.41 -17.18
CA GLU A 113 -20.00 2.32 -18.03
C GLU A 113 -19.04 3.16 -17.21
N ASN A 114 -19.48 3.71 -16.07
CA ASN A 114 -18.60 4.42 -15.15
C ASN A 114 -17.49 3.51 -14.63
N PHE A 115 -17.82 2.27 -14.26
CA PHE A 115 -16.86 1.28 -13.79
C PHE A 115 -15.82 0.91 -14.86
N ILE A 116 -16.26 0.60 -16.08
CA ILE A 116 -15.35 0.28 -17.19
C ILE A 116 -14.54 1.51 -17.62
N THR A 117 -15.13 2.70 -17.62
CA THR A 117 -14.45 3.96 -17.93
C THR A 117 -13.37 4.26 -16.89
N ALA A 118 -13.66 4.07 -15.60
CA ALA A 118 -12.65 4.15 -14.54
C ALA A 118 -11.54 3.09 -14.71
N LYS A 119 -11.90 1.89 -15.18
CA LYS A 119 -10.97 0.78 -15.39
C LYS A 119 -10.14 0.88 -16.68
N HIS A 120 -10.60 1.62 -17.71
CA HIS A 120 -10.00 1.60 -19.06
C HIS A 120 -9.80 2.96 -19.75
N SER A 121 -10.12 4.12 -19.15
CA SER A 121 -9.97 5.41 -19.86
C SER A 121 -8.50 5.83 -20.06
N PRO A 122 -8.06 6.05 -21.32
CA PRO A 122 -6.89 6.84 -21.65
C PRO A 122 -7.33 8.30 -21.89
N ALA A 123 -6.85 9.22 -21.05
CA ALA A 123 -6.80 10.67 -21.30
C ALA A 123 -8.11 11.42 -21.70
N ARG A 124 -8.86 11.87 -20.69
CA ARG A 124 -9.34 13.27 -20.56
C ARG A 124 -9.83 13.51 -19.14
N MET A 125 -8.98 13.22 -18.15
CA MET A 125 -9.14 13.85 -16.86
C MET A 125 -8.69 15.30 -17.06
N ILE A 126 -9.65 16.20 -17.16
CA ILE A 126 -9.46 17.53 -16.61
C ILE A 126 -8.89 17.25 -15.22
N PHE A 127 -7.59 17.48 -15.02
CA PHE A 127 -7.03 17.59 -13.69
C PHE A 127 -7.89 18.66 -13.02
N SER A 128 -8.94 18.25 -12.31
CA SER A 128 -9.66 19.11 -11.40
C SER A 128 -8.66 19.34 -10.29
N LYS A 129 -7.68 20.21 -10.57
CA LYS A 129 -6.66 20.75 -9.68
C LYS A 129 -6.55 19.83 -8.46
N VAL A 130 -5.91 18.67 -8.60
CA VAL A 130 -5.46 17.93 -7.41
C VAL A 130 -4.34 18.81 -6.90
N VAL A 131 -4.74 19.87 -6.18
CA VAL A 131 -3.85 20.85 -5.62
C VAL A 131 -3.24 20.09 -4.47
N ARG A 132 -2.04 19.59 -4.70
CA ARG A 132 -1.09 19.33 -3.62
C ARG A 132 -1.26 20.44 -2.59
N SER A 133 -1.59 20.12 -1.34
CA SER A 133 -1.67 21.17 -0.33
C SER A 133 -0.29 21.84 -0.28
N LYS A 134 -0.24 23.13 -0.58
CA LYS A 134 1.02 23.89 -0.56
C LYS A 134 1.73 23.70 0.78
N ASP A 135 0.95 23.52 1.83
CA ASP A 135 1.38 23.21 3.19
C ASP A 135 2.30 21.98 3.26
N PHE A 136 1.94 20.86 2.60
CA PHE A 136 2.73 19.63 2.68
C PHE A 136 4.08 19.75 1.94
N ALA A 137 4.12 20.47 0.81
CA ALA A 137 5.35 20.70 0.05
C ALA A 137 6.42 21.48 0.82
N SER A 138 5.97 22.36 1.73
CA SER A 138 6.84 23.21 2.54
C SER A 138 7.30 22.58 3.85
N GLU A 139 6.80 21.40 4.21
CA GLU A 139 7.17 20.74 5.46
C GLU A 139 8.65 20.34 5.47
N LYS A 140 9.29 20.54 6.62
CA LYS A 140 10.66 20.08 6.85
C LYS A 140 10.64 18.61 7.28
N ILE A 141 11.34 17.75 6.56
CA ILE A 141 11.49 16.35 6.97
C ILE A 141 12.45 16.26 8.16
N TRP A 142 12.10 15.45 9.15
CA TRP A 142 12.90 15.28 10.37
C TRP A 142 14.14 14.42 10.11
N THR A 143 15.29 14.91 10.60
CA THR A 143 16.56 14.16 10.62
C THR A 143 16.82 13.61 12.02
N ARG A 144 16.88 12.29 12.13
CA ARG A 144 17.19 11.58 13.38
C ARG A 144 18.64 11.81 13.82
N ARG A 145 18.84 12.24 15.07
CA ARG A 145 20.17 12.52 15.64
C ARG A 145 20.89 11.32 16.25
N ASP A 146 20.18 10.24 16.53
CA ASP A 146 20.71 8.99 17.07
C ASP A 146 20.61 7.86 16.02
N SER A 147 21.03 8.14 14.78
CA SER A 147 21.01 7.18 13.67
C SER A 147 22.17 6.18 13.74
N LYS A 148 22.04 5.03 13.06
CA LYS A 148 23.13 4.04 12.98
C LYS A 148 24.38 4.62 12.31
N VAL A 149 24.21 5.51 11.33
CA VAL A 149 25.32 6.25 10.70
C VAL A 149 26.12 7.05 11.73
N ARG A 150 25.44 7.77 12.64
CA ARG A 150 26.11 8.55 13.69
C ARG A 150 26.83 7.66 14.70
N SER A 151 26.18 6.58 15.12
CA SER A 151 26.82 5.56 15.96
C SER A 151 28.09 5.01 15.30
N ALA A 152 28.06 4.71 14.00
CA ALA A 152 29.23 4.21 13.28
C ALA A 152 30.38 5.24 13.21
N ILE A 153 30.07 6.52 13.00
CA ILE A 153 31.09 7.60 13.05
C ILE A 153 31.77 7.66 14.42
N GLU A 154 31.03 7.49 15.51
CA GLU A 154 31.56 7.56 16.87
C GLU A 154 32.33 6.31 17.29
N THR A 155 31.91 5.13 16.82
CA THR A 155 32.39 3.84 17.33
C THR A 155 33.43 3.15 16.47
N ILE A 156 33.59 3.53 15.20
CA ILE A 156 34.57 2.89 14.29
C ILE A 156 35.84 3.74 14.23
N PRO A 157 36.93 3.33 14.91
CA PRO A 157 38.15 4.14 14.97
C PRO A 157 38.92 4.16 13.64
N SER A 158 38.77 3.13 12.80
CA SER A 158 39.50 2.97 11.55
C SER A 158 39.06 3.91 10.42
N LEU A 159 37.95 4.63 10.58
CA LEU A 159 37.48 5.58 9.58
C LEU A 159 38.44 6.77 9.48
N ASP A 160 38.92 7.04 8.26
CA ASP A 160 39.73 8.23 8.00
C ASP A 160 38.89 9.52 7.99
N LEU A 161 39.54 10.68 7.86
CA LEU A 161 38.85 11.98 7.88
C LEU A 161 37.87 12.16 6.70
N THR A 162 38.21 11.63 5.52
CA THR A 162 37.38 11.72 4.31
C THR A 162 36.14 10.85 4.44
N GLU A 163 36.32 9.60 4.90
CA GLU A 163 35.23 8.67 5.18
C GLU A 163 34.27 9.23 6.24
N ARG A 164 34.81 9.79 7.33
CA ARG A 164 34.01 10.46 8.37
C ARG A 164 33.19 11.62 7.79
N GLN A 165 33.77 12.44 6.92
CA GLN A 165 33.04 13.55 6.27
C GLN A 165 31.90 13.06 5.38
N LYS A 166 32.11 12.00 4.59
CA LYS A 166 31.06 11.36 3.79
C LYS A 166 29.92 10.85 4.67
N LEU A 167 30.23 10.10 5.73
CA LEU A 167 29.22 9.59 6.66
C LEU A 167 28.52 10.71 7.43
N LEU A 168 29.22 11.80 7.78
CA LEU A 168 28.62 12.99 8.39
C LEU A 168 27.61 13.67 7.46
N PHE A 169 27.90 13.75 6.15
CA PHE A 169 26.95 14.22 5.16
C PHE A 169 25.68 13.36 5.15
N LEU A 170 25.84 12.03 5.13
CA LEU A 170 24.71 11.10 5.16
C LEU A 170 23.89 11.21 6.45
N ALA A 171 24.55 11.34 7.59
CA ALA A 171 23.95 11.52 8.92
C ALA A 171 23.20 12.86 9.11
N GLN A 172 23.35 13.80 8.18
CA GLN A 172 22.63 15.08 8.18
C GLN A 172 21.35 15.03 7.33
N GLN A 173 21.17 14.00 6.51
CA GLN A 173 19.98 13.86 5.68
C GLN A 173 18.84 13.16 6.43
N PRO A 174 17.58 13.54 6.17
CA PRO A 174 16.42 12.81 6.68
C PRO A 174 16.40 11.36 6.20
N GLN A 175 16.02 10.42 7.05
CA GLN A 175 15.91 9.00 6.73
C GLN A 175 14.73 8.43 7.48
N ALA A 176 14.04 7.45 6.88
CA ALA A 176 12.93 6.81 7.56
C ALA A 176 13.39 5.95 8.74
N VAL A 177 12.54 5.84 9.76
CA VAL A 177 12.74 4.93 10.88
C VAL A 177 11.81 3.73 10.71
N TRP A 178 12.41 2.54 10.61
CA TRP A 178 11.67 1.29 10.46
C TRP A 178 11.20 0.79 11.83
N LEU A 179 9.92 0.45 11.89
CA LEU A 179 9.20 -0.07 13.05
C LEU A 179 8.75 -1.48 12.72
N GLY A 180 9.09 -2.44 13.57
CA GLY A 180 8.82 -3.85 13.31
C GLY A 180 8.81 -4.69 14.58
N GLU A 181 8.90 -6.01 14.41
CA GLU A 181 8.89 -6.97 15.51
C GLU A 181 10.05 -6.79 16.52
N TRP A 182 11.17 -6.19 16.07
CA TRP A 182 12.33 -5.92 16.92
C TRP A 182 12.08 -4.80 17.95
N ASN A 183 11.00 -4.03 17.83
CA ASN A 183 10.60 -3.05 18.82
C ASN A 183 9.96 -3.75 20.04
N ARG A 184 10.74 -3.91 21.11
CA ARG A 184 10.27 -4.54 22.36
C ARG A 184 9.10 -3.77 23.00
N ASP A 185 9.15 -2.45 22.97
CA ASP A 185 8.09 -1.55 23.43
C ASP A 185 7.89 -0.44 22.39
N ILE A 186 6.99 -0.70 21.43
CA ILE A 186 6.69 0.26 20.37
C ILE A 186 6.14 1.58 20.91
N TYR A 187 5.42 1.56 22.03
CA TYR A 187 4.86 2.77 22.62
C TYR A 187 6.00 3.68 23.10
N ALA A 188 6.93 3.14 23.89
CA ALA A 188 8.06 3.91 24.40
C ALA A 188 9.00 4.38 23.27
N ASP A 189 9.33 3.48 22.33
CA ASP A 189 10.21 3.77 21.20
C ASP A 189 9.65 4.89 20.32
N LEU A 190 8.41 4.74 19.86
CA LEU A 190 7.78 5.73 18.99
C LEU A 190 7.48 7.04 19.73
N SER A 191 7.07 6.99 21.00
CA SER A 191 6.83 8.21 21.79
C SER A 191 8.08 9.06 21.91
N ARG A 192 9.26 8.43 22.07
CA ARG A 192 10.54 9.13 22.10
C ARG A 192 10.85 9.78 20.75
N LEU A 193 10.68 9.05 19.65
CA LEU A 193 10.93 9.56 18.28
C LEU A 193 10.01 10.72 17.94
N MET A 194 8.71 10.59 18.23
CA MET A 194 7.71 11.65 18.03
C MET A 194 8.04 12.92 18.83
N ARG A 195 8.46 12.79 20.09
CA ARG A 195 8.90 13.95 20.89
C ARG A 195 10.09 14.68 20.25
N GLN A 196 11.07 13.94 19.73
CA GLN A 196 12.23 14.53 19.07
C GLN A 196 11.85 15.26 17.79
N ALA A 197 10.96 14.68 16.97
CA ALA A 197 10.49 15.30 15.74
C ALA A 197 9.66 16.55 16.00
N ASN A 198 8.69 16.46 16.92
CA ASN A 198 7.82 17.58 17.32
C ASN A 198 8.62 18.75 17.90
N HIS A 199 9.67 18.49 18.69
CA HIS A 199 10.55 19.55 19.22
C HIS A 199 11.27 20.33 18.11
N SER A 200 11.48 19.73 16.94
CA SER A 200 12.12 20.38 15.78
C SER A 200 11.14 20.92 14.73
N ASP A 201 9.83 20.88 15.01
CA ASP A 201 8.76 21.22 14.07
C ASP A 201 9.00 20.61 12.68
N SER A 202 9.32 19.31 12.68
CA SER A 202 9.68 18.57 11.47
C SER A 202 8.89 17.27 11.39
N VAL A 203 8.64 16.80 10.18
CA VAL A 203 7.81 15.63 9.89
C VAL A 203 8.69 14.37 9.84
N PRO A 204 8.53 13.41 10.77
CA PRO A 204 9.24 12.14 10.72
C PRO A 204 8.66 11.23 9.64
N ILE A 205 9.52 10.38 9.07
CA ILE A 205 9.12 9.28 8.18
C ILE A 205 9.24 7.98 8.97
N PHE A 206 8.15 7.23 9.06
CA PHE A 206 8.14 5.89 9.65
C PHE A 206 7.80 4.84 8.59
N VAL A 207 8.44 3.70 8.69
CA VAL A 207 8.08 2.50 7.93
C VAL A 207 7.48 1.50 8.90
N ILE A 208 6.25 1.09 8.66
CA ILE A 208 5.62 -0.02 9.37
C ILE A 208 5.99 -1.28 8.60
N TYR A 209 6.77 -2.16 9.21
CA TYR A 209 7.26 -3.39 8.60
C TYR A 209 7.20 -4.54 9.62
N ARG A 210 6.00 -5.11 9.79
CA ARG A 210 5.76 -6.18 10.75
C ARG A 210 4.94 -7.33 10.18
N LEU A 211 4.33 -7.19 9.00
CA LEU A 211 3.70 -8.33 8.34
C LEU A 211 4.79 -9.35 7.99
N PHE A 212 4.58 -10.57 8.49
CA PHE A 212 5.52 -11.69 8.41
C PHE A 212 5.51 -12.34 7.00
N LEU A 213 5.61 -11.51 5.96
CA LEU A 213 5.68 -11.91 4.56
C LEU A 213 7.12 -11.74 4.08
N ARG A 214 8.06 -12.47 4.70
CA ARG A 214 9.38 -12.66 4.10
C ARG A 214 9.24 -13.66 2.96
N GLU A 215 10.15 -13.63 1.98
CA GLU A 215 10.11 -14.58 0.86
C GLU A 215 10.01 -16.05 1.31
N GLU A 216 10.61 -16.36 2.46
CA GLU A 216 10.61 -17.69 3.09
C GLU A 216 9.29 -18.08 3.79
N THR A 217 8.36 -17.15 3.94
CA THR A 217 7.09 -17.35 4.66
C THR A 217 5.85 -17.18 3.79
N TYR A 218 6.02 -16.90 2.49
CA TYR A 218 4.92 -16.98 1.54
C TYR A 218 4.28 -18.37 1.57
N GLY A 219 2.97 -18.41 1.85
CA GLY A 219 2.18 -19.65 1.95
C GLY A 219 2.01 -20.24 3.35
N LYS A 220 2.61 -19.66 4.41
CA LYS A 220 2.32 -20.07 5.79
C LYS A 220 1.02 -19.42 6.29
N ALA A 221 0.13 -20.24 6.86
CA ALA A 221 -1.13 -19.77 7.42
C ALA A 221 -0.89 -18.71 8.51
N ILE A 222 -1.60 -17.60 8.41
CA ILE A 222 -1.59 -16.55 9.43
C ILE A 222 -2.62 -16.89 10.50
N GLU A 223 -2.17 -17.00 11.74
CA GLU A 223 -3.04 -17.25 12.87
C GLU A 223 -3.87 -16.01 13.24
N LEU A 224 -5.09 -16.21 13.73
CA LEU A 224 -5.97 -15.12 14.19
C LEU A 224 -5.36 -14.32 15.35
N SER A 225 -4.57 -14.97 16.21
CA SER A 225 -3.80 -14.34 17.29
C SER A 225 -2.86 -13.25 16.73
N PHE A 226 -2.14 -13.56 15.65
CA PHE A 226 -1.26 -12.61 14.98
C PHE A 226 -2.03 -11.42 14.42
N VAL A 227 -3.21 -11.64 13.82
CA VAL A 227 -4.04 -10.56 13.27
C VAL A 227 -4.43 -9.56 14.37
N GLU A 228 -4.89 -10.05 15.53
CA GLU A 228 -5.26 -9.21 16.65
C GLU A 228 -4.04 -8.47 17.24
N ASP A 229 -2.93 -9.17 17.45
CA ASP A 229 -1.68 -8.59 17.96
C ASP A 229 -1.10 -7.52 17.03
N TYR A 230 -1.21 -7.73 15.72
CA TYR A 230 -0.79 -6.77 14.72
C TYR A 230 -1.68 -5.52 14.74
N LEU A 231 -3.01 -5.68 14.74
CA LEU A 231 -3.92 -4.53 14.80
C LEU A 231 -3.80 -3.74 16.10
N ASN A 232 -3.56 -4.40 17.24
CA ASN A 232 -3.29 -3.73 18.51
C ASN A 232 -2.00 -2.91 18.48
N TRP A 233 -0.98 -3.41 17.80
CA TRP A 233 0.26 -2.69 17.57
C TRP A 233 0.06 -1.47 16.66
N ILE A 234 -0.72 -1.61 15.58
CA ILE A 234 -1.11 -0.47 14.71
C ILE A 234 -1.92 0.58 15.48
N ARG A 235 -2.87 0.17 16.34
CA ARG A 235 -3.60 1.10 17.23
C ARG A 235 -2.66 1.82 18.18
N THR A 236 -1.65 1.14 18.71
CA THR A 236 -0.63 1.74 19.58
C THR A 236 0.16 2.81 18.82
N ILE A 237 0.56 2.53 17.58
CA ILE A 237 1.22 3.51 16.71
C ILE A 237 0.30 4.72 16.47
N ALA A 238 -0.95 4.50 16.06
CA ALA A 238 -1.92 5.56 15.82
C ALA A 238 -2.17 6.44 17.07
N ASN A 239 -2.27 5.82 18.25
CA ASN A 239 -2.43 6.52 19.52
C ASN A 239 -1.24 7.42 19.86
N VAL A 240 0.00 6.94 19.64
CA VAL A 240 1.22 7.72 19.88
C VAL A 240 1.36 8.88 18.90
N VAL A 241 1.05 8.65 17.62
CA VAL A 241 1.08 9.70 16.59
C VAL A 241 0.00 10.76 16.86
N GLY A 242 -1.22 10.32 17.17
CA GLY A 242 -2.35 11.17 17.53
C GLY A 242 -2.63 12.24 16.47
N SER A 243 -2.51 13.51 16.86
CA SER A 243 -2.70 14.68 16.00
C SER A 243 -1.39 15.32 15.49
N SER A 244 -0.26 14.64 15.67
CA SER A 244 1.05 15.05 15.17
C SER A 244 1.17 14.78 13.66
N LYS A 245 2.11 15.46 13.00
CA LYS A 245 2.46 15.19 11.60
C LYS A 245 3.38 13.96 11.53
N ALA A 246 3.17 13.10 10.54
CA ALA A 246 4.09 12.02 10.19
C ALA A 246 3.86 11.57 8.75
N ILE A 247 4.90 11.08 8.09
CA ILE A 247 4.78 10.30 6.85
C ILE A 247 4.93 8.83 7.24
N ILE A 248 3.98 8.00 6.82
CA ILE A 248 3.98 6.57 7.14
C ILE A 248 3.99 5.79 5.82
N ILE A 249 4.99 4.92 5.67
CA ILE A 249 5.08 3.93 4.61
C ILE A 249 4.61 2.60 5.20
N LEU A 250 3.58 2.01 4.60
CA LEU A 250 2.92 0.82 5.12
C LEU A 250 3.37 -0.44 4.38
N GLU A 251 4.00 -1.33 5.14
CA GLU A 251 4.30 -2.73 4.82
C GLU A 251 4.97 -2.93 3.46
N PRO A 252 6.24 -2.49 3.30
CA PRO A 252 7.05 -2.80 2.14
C PRO A 252 6.95 -4.26 1.72
N ASN A 253 6.81 -4.49 0.42
CA ASN A 253 6.72 -5.79 -0.25
C ASN A 253 5.45 -6.60 0.03
N ALA A 254 4.56 -6.18 0.94
CA ALA A 254 3.41 -6.99 1.33
C ALA A 254 2.45 -7.26 0.17
N LEU A 255 2.06 -6.23 -0.59
CA LEU A 255 1.12 -6.41 -1.71
C LEU A 255 1.74 -7.15 -2.90
N CYS A 256 3.00 -6.85 -3.24
CA CYS A 256 3.68 -7.52 -4.34
C CYS A 256 3.94 -9.00 -4.02
N GLY A 257 4.31 -9.31 -2.78
CA GLY A 257 4.50 -10.67 -2.30
C GLY A 257 3.24 -11.54 -2.34
N LEU A 258 2.04 -10.92 -2.27
CA LEU A 258 0.77 -11.65 -2.35
C LEU A 258 0.42 -12.10 -3.76
N ALA A 259 0.98 -11.49 -4.81
CA ALA A 259 0.53 -11.73 -6.18
C ALA A 259 0.77 -13.17 -6.66
N ASN A 260 1.78 -13.85 -6.11
CA ASN A 260 2.11 -15.23 -6.45
C ASN A 260 1.57 -16.26 -5.43
N ASN A 261 0.74 -15.84 -4.46
CA ASN A 261 0.20 -16.75 -3.46
C ASN A 261 -1.05 -17.47 -3.98
N GLU A 262 -0.98 -18.81 -4.07
CA GLU A 262 -2.08 -19.66 -4.52
C GLU A 262 -3.23 -19.75 -3.50
N ASP A 263 -2.95 -19.49 -2.22
CA ASP A 263 -3.95 -19.46 -1.15
C ASP A 263 -4.68 -18.11 -1.12
N GLN A 264 -5.81 -18.07 -1.85
CA GLN A 264 -6.64 -16.87 -1.95
C GLN A 264 -7.27 -16.44 -0.62
N ASP A 265 -7.45 -17.35 0.34
CA ASP A 265 -7.99 -17.00 1.66
C ASP A 265 -6.94 -16.21 2.45
N GLN A 266 -5.66 -16.62 2.39
CA GLN A 266 -4.55 -15.85 2.96
C GLN A 266 -4.39 -14.48 2.29
N VAL A 267 -4.48 -14.43 0.95
CA VAL A 267 -4.44 -13.16 0.20
C VAL A 267 -5.54 -12.22 0.68
N ASN A 268 -6.77 -12.71 0.77
CA ASN A 268 -7.93 -11.92 1.21
C ASN A 268 -7.79 -11.45 2.66
N LEU A 269 -7.29 -12.31 3.55
CA LEU A 269 -7.04 -11.98 4.95
C LEU A 269 -6.02 -10.85 5.08
N LEU A 270 -4.89 -10.94 4.38
CA LEU A 270 -3.82 -9.94 4.43
C LEU A 270 -4.22 -8.60 3.84
N ILE A 271 -4.95 -8.61 2.73
CA ILE A 271 -5.53 -7.39 2.15
C ILE A 271 -6.50 -6.74 3.14
N SER A 272 -7.35 -7.53 3.81
CA SER A 272 -8.28 -7.02 4.82
C SER A 272 -7.57 -6.46 6.06
N LEU A 273 -6.45 -7.08 6.44
CA LEU A 273 -5.59 -6.62 7.51
C LEU A 273 -4.94 -5.27 7.19
N LEU A 274 -4.37 -5.12 5.98
CA LEU A 274 -3.83 -3.86 5.49
C LEU A 274 -4.90 -2.75 5.45
N ARG A 275 -6.10 -3.07 4.96
CA ARG A 275 -7.23 -2.14 4.95
C ARG A 275 -7.60 -1.66 6.35
N SER A 276 -7.72 -2.58 7.29
CA SER A 276 -7.99 -2.26 8.69
C SER A 276 -6.90 -1.37 9.29
N SER A 277 -5.62 -1.64 8.97
CA SER A 277 -4.51 -0.78 9.38
C SER A 277 -4.61 0.64 8.84
N ILE A 278 -4.94 0.79 7.56
CA ILE A 278 -5.13 2.08 6.90
C ILE A 278 -6.25 2.87 7.58
N GLU A 279 -7.38 2.22 7.85
CA GLU A 279 -8.53 2.85 8.51
C GLU A 279 -8.22 3.31 9.95
N ILE A 280 -7.41 2.55 10.69
CA ILE A 280 -6.92 2.93 12.02
C ILE A 280 -5.97 4.12 11.92
N LEU A 281 -4.94 4.03 11.06
CA LEU A 281 -3.92 5.07 10.91
C LEU A 281 -4.53 6.38 10.40
N LYS A 282 -5.51 6.32 9.49
CA LYS A 282 -6.18 7.52 8.95
C LYS A 282 -7.17 8.16 9.92
N GLN A 283 -7.35 7.64 11.13
CA GLN A 283 -7.92 8.41 12.24
C GLN A 283 -6.98 9.53 12.71
N CYS A 284 -5.68 9.43 12.44
CA CYS A 284 -4.71 10.50 12.69
C CYS A 284 -4.84 11.59 11.59
N PRO A 285 -5.32 12.79 11.90
CA PRO A 285 -5.75 13.75 10.87
C PRO A 285 -4.61 14.41 10.08
N LYS A 286 -3.36 14.33 10.58
CA LYS A 286 -2.20 15.02 9.98
C LYS A 286 -1.14 14.07 9.41
N ILE A 287 -1.43 12.77 9.33
CA ILE A 287 -0.49 11.85 8.69
C ILE A 287 -0.66 11.86 7.18
N LYS A 288 0.46 11.63 6.49
CA LYS A 288 0.48 11.16 5.10
C LYS A 288 0.77 9.69 5.09
N LEU A 289 -0.14 8.89 4.53
CA LEU A 289 -0.05 7.44 4.51
C LEU A 289 0.11 6.94 3.08
N TYR A 290 1.19 6.20 2.82
CA TYR A 290 1.50 5.59 1.54
C TYR A 290 1.61 4.08 1.69
N ILE A 291 0.84 3.34 0.91
CA ILE A 291 0.91 1.87 0.87
C ILE A 291 2.04 1.47 -0.07
N ASP A 292 2.92 0.55 0.33
CA ASP A 292 3.95 0.09 -0.59
C ASP A 292 3.35 -0.63 -1.81
N ALA A 293 3.89 -0.29 -2.99
CA ALA A 293 3.48 -0.83 -4.28
C ALA A 293 4.65 -1.46 -5.04
N GLY A 294 5.70 -1.85 -4.32
CA GLY A 294 6.90 -2.46 -4.87
C GLY A 294 7.61 -1.55 -5.86
N ASN A 295 7.94 -2.09 -7.03
CA ASN A 295 8.80 -1.41 -8.00
C ASN A 295 8.52 -1.86 -9.45
N PRO A 296 9.02 -1.12 -10.46
CA PRO A 296 8.75 -1.38 -11.88
C PRO A 296 9.21 -2.72 -12.44
N ASN A 297 10.06 -3.48 -11.73
CA ASN A 297 10.53 -4.79 -12.18
C ASN A 297 9.74 -5.96 -11.57
N TRP A 298 8.78 -5.71 -10.67
CA TRP A 298 8.12 -6.79 -9.92
C TRP A 298 6.75 -7.17 -10.49
N LEU A 299 5.81 -6.23 -10.50
CA LEU A 299 4.46 -6.42 -11.06
C LEU A 299 4.18 -5.31 -12.05
N ASP A 300 3.32 -5.56 -13.04
CA ASP A 300 2.82 -4.48 -13.87
C ASP A 300 1.84 -3.58 -13.10
N ALA A 301 1.70 -2.35 -13.59
CA ALA A 301 0.94 -1.30 -12.91
C ALA A 301 -0.55 -1.66 -12.77
N ALA A 302 -1.12 -2.38 -13.74
CA ALA A 302 -2.52 -2.78 -13.71
C ALA A 302 -2.77 -3.80 -12.59
N HIS A 303 -1.90 -4.80 -12.45
CA HIS A 303 -2.00 -5.82 -11.42
C HIS A 303 -1.84 -5.25 -10.01
N ILE A 304 -0.79 -4.47 -9.73
CA ILE A 304 -0.61 -3.88 -8.38
C ILE A 304 -1.75 -2.91 -8.03
N SER A 305 -2.34 -2.21 -9.01
CA SER A 305 -3.46 -1.30 -8.79
C SER A 305 -4.70 -2.02 -8.26
N ILE A 306 -4.93 -3.28 -8.67
CA ILE A 306 -6.01 -4.11 -8.12
C ILE A 306 -5.78 -4.37 -6.63
N PHE A 307 -4.56 -4.73 -6.25
CA PHE A 307 -4.21 -4.97 -4.85
C PHE A 307 -4.31 -3.70 -4.00
N LEU A 308 -3.79 -2.57 -4.50
CA LEU A 308 -3.89 -1.27 -3.84
C LEU A 308 -5.34 -0.83 -3.63
N ALA A 309 -6.19 -0.98 -4.66
CA ALA A 309 -7.60 -0.65 -4.56
C ALA A 309 -8.31 -1.50 -3.48
N ARG A 310 -8.03 -2.82 -3.46
CA ARG A 310 -8.61 -3.73 -2.46
C ARG A 310 -8.10 -3.45 -1.05
N ALA A 311 -6.82 -3.08 -0.91
CA ALA A 311 -6.21 -2.72 0.37
C ALA A 311 -6.71 -1.38 0.92
N GLY A 312 -7.37 -0.54 0.13
CA GLY A 312 -7.94 0.73 0.61
C GLY A 312 -7.08 1.96 0.33
N VAL A 313 -6.37 1.99 -0.81
CA VAL A 313 -5.64 3.19 -1.27
C VAL A 313 -6.53 4.41 -1.46
N ASP A 314 -7.85 4.21 -1.60
CA ASP A 314 -8.85 5.28 -1.64
C ASP A 314 -8.88 6.09 -0.32
N ILE A 315 -8.61 5.43 0.81
CA ILE A 315 -8.52 6.02 2.16
C ILE A 315 -7.12 6.60 2.44
N ALA A 316 -6.08 5.96 1.89
CA ALA A 316 -4.69 6.44 1.97
C ALA A 316 -4.46 7.70 1.12
N ASP A 317 -3.34 8.39 1.38
CA ASP A 317 -2.92 9.55 0.58
C ASP A 317 -2.34 9.11 -0.78
N GLY A 318 -1.77 7.91 -0.83
CA GLY A 318 -1.16 7.39 -2.05
C GLY A 318 -0.47 6.04 -1.86
N PHE A 319 0.56 5.81 -2.67
CA PHE A 319 1.40 4.63 -2.61
C PHE A 319 2.90 4.98 -2.60
N ALA A 320 3.74 4.06 -2.16
CA ALA A 320 5.19 4.20 -2.15
C ALA A 320 5.81 3.25 -3.20
N LEU A 321 6.86 3.72 -3.86
CA LEU A 321 7.60 2.94 -4.85
C LEU A 321 9.06 2.82 -4.47
N ASN A 322 9.68 1.76 -4.99
CA ASN A 322 11.12 1.54 -4.97
C ASN A 322 11.71 1.29 -3.57
N VAL A 323 10.88 1.02 -2.56
CA VAL A 323 11.36 0.86 -1.17
C VAL A 323 12.43 -0.22 -1.12
N SER A 324 13.62 0.15 -0.62
CA SER A 324 14.79 -0.74 -0.57
C SER A 324 15.25 -1.26 -1.93
N ASN A 325 14.94 -0.60 -3.03
CA ASN A 325 15.40 -0.98 -4.37
C ASN A 325 16.28 0.12 -5.00
N TYR A 326 16.71 -0.10 -6.24
CA TYR A 326 17.77 0.64 -6.90
C TYR A 326 17.34 1.18 -8.26
N ILE A 327 16.07 0.99 -8.65
CA ILE A 327 15.56 1.40 -9.98
C ILE A 327 15.51 2.93 -10.09
N GLU A 328 15.97 3.45 -11.22
CA GLU A 328 16.07 4.88 -11.48
C GLU A 328 14.73 5.62 -11.41
N ASN A 329 14.79 6.93 -11.16
CA ASN A 329 13.61 7.77 -11.03
C ASN A 329 12.72 7.71 -12.27
N ASP A 330 13.25 7.83 -13.49
CA ASP A 330 12.43 7.89 -14.71
C ASP A 330 11.53 6.66 -14.86
N ARG A 331 12.05 5.46 -14.55
CA ARG A 331 11.26 4.22 -14.58
C ARG A 331 10.20 4.20 -13.49
N ASN A 332 10.54 4.64 -12.26
CA ASN A 332 9.56 4.74 -11.18
C ASN A 332 8.49 5.80 -11.42
N ILE A 333 8.84 6.92 -12.06
CA ILE A 333 7.91 7.99 -12.44
C ILE A 333 6.89 7.43 -13.43
N GLY A 334 7.34 6.83 -14.53
CA GLY A 334 6.43 6.25 -15.52
C GLY A 334 5.52 5.16 -14.94
N TYR A 335 6.06 4.27 -14.11
CA TYR A 335 5.29 3.24 -13.42
C TYR A 335 4.27 3.83 -12.44
N GLY A 336 4.66 4.83 -11.65
CA GLY A 336 3.77 5.52 -10.71
C GLY A 336 2.67 6.32 -11.41
N GLU A 337 2.96 6.98 -12.54
CA GLU A 337 1.93 7.62 -13.37
C GLU A 337 0.90 6.60 -13.88
N GLU A 338 1.36 5.40 -14.21
CA GLU A 338 0.49 4.32 -14.67
C GLU A 338 -0.44 3.81 -13.58
N ILE A 339 0.10 3.51 -12.39
CA ILE A 339 -0.69 3.13 -11.21
C ILE A 339 -1.67 4.26 -10.84
N SER A 340 -1.19 5.50 -10.78
CA SER A 340 -1.99 6.67 -10.44
C SER A 340 -3.21 6.80 -11.36
N ARG A 341 -3.04 6.54 -12.67
CA ARG A 341 -4.14 6.57 -13.64
C ARG A 341 -5.21 5.53 -13.33
N TYR A 342 -4.83 4.30 -12.98
CA TYR A 342 -5.78 3.26 -12.57
C TYR A 342 -6.49 3.60 -11.25
N LEU A 343 -5.84 4.38 -10.39
CA LEU A 343 -6.34 4.72 -9.05
C LEU A 343 -6.97 6.13 -8.96
N GLY A 344 -7.31 6.74 -10.10
CA GLY A 344 -8.02 8.02 -10.12
C GLY A 344 -7.17 9.23 -9.71
N GLY A 345 -5.86 9.20 -10.01
CA GLY A 345 -4.94 10.30 -9.76
C GLY A 345 -4.31 10.30 -8.36
N LYS A 346 -4.21 9.13 -7.72
CA LYS A 346 -3.52 9.01 -6.42
C LYS A 346 -2.06 9.42 -6.52
N HIS A 347 -1.57 10.10 -5.49
CA HIS A 347 -0.19 10.55 -5.42
C HIS A 347 0.73 9.40 -5.01
N PHE A 348 2.03 9.62 -5.14
CA PHE A 348 3.02 8.64 -4.68
C PHE A 348 4.33 9.28 -4.21
N VAL A 349 5.10 8.50 -3.47
CA VAL A 349 6.46 8.81 -3.06
C VAL A 349 7.41 7.77 -3.65
N ILE A 350 8.67 8.15 -3.88
CA ILE A 350 9.70 7.25 -4.41
C ILE A 350 10.84 7.17 -3.41
N ASP A 351 11.26 5.95 -3.06
CA ASP A 351 12.53 5.72 -2.38
C ASP A 351 13.69 5.98 -3.33
N THR A 352 14.51 6.95 -2.98
CA THR A 352 15.67 7.43 -3.75
C THR A 352 16.98 7.23 -3.01
N GLY A 353 16.96 6.49 -1.89
CA GLY A 353 18.15 6.30 -1.05
C GLY A 353 19.34 5.70 -1.79
N ARG A 354 19.10 4.91 -2.84
CA ARG A 354 20.15 4.11 -3.50
C ARG A 354 20.03 4.02 -5.02
N ASN A 355 19.21 4.86 -5.65
CA ASN A 355 18.85 4.69 -7.06
C ASN A 355 19.51 5.66 -8.05
N GLY A 356 20.57 6.37 -7.65
CA GLY A 356 21.18 7.43 -8.44
C GLY A 356 21.89 6.99 -9.73
N ARG A 357 22.24 5.70 -9.83
CA ARG A 357 22.87 5.08 -11.02
C ARG A 357 22.06 3.92 -11.60
N GLY A 358 20.89 3.66 -11.05
CA GLY A 358 20.10 2.48 -11.41
C GLY A 358 20.75 1.18 -10.97
N ILE A 359 20.07 0.09 -11.30
CA ILE A 359 20.58 -1.28 -11.20
C ILE A 359 20.93 -1.77 -12.62
N GLN A 360 22.07 -2.45 -12.76
CA GLN A 360 22.46 -3.04 -14.05
C GLN A 360 21.74 -4.36 -14.32
N ASN A 361 21.64 -5.21 -13.29
CA ASN A 361 20.89 -6.46 -13.34
C ASN A 361 19.52 -6.28 -12.66
N PRO A 362 18.40 -6.28 -13.41
CA PRO A 362 17.06 -6.10 -12.85
C PRO A 362 16.67 -7.07 -11.73
N ASP A 363 17.28 -8.26 -11.69
CA ASP A 363 17.01 -9.31 -10.71
C ASP A 363 17.88 -9.19 -9.45
N GLU A 364 18.91 -8.32 -9.48
CA GLU A 364 19.83 -8.12 -8.37
C GLU A 364 19.29 -7.04 -7.42
N TRP A 365 18.90 -7.45 -6.22
CA TRP A 365 18.36 -6.56 -5.20
C TRP A 365 19.16 -6.57 -3.89
N CYS A 366 19.99 -7.58 -3.65
CA CYS A 366 20.69 -7.74 -2.37
C CYS A 366 22.10 -7.16 -2.44
N ASN A 367 22.29 -5.95 -1.90
CA ASN A 367 23.58 -5.22 -1.84
C ASN A 367 24.35 -5.07 -3.19
N PRO A 368 23.71 -4.78 -4.33
CA PRO A 368 24.39 -4.65 -5.63
C PRO A 368 25.48 -3.59 -5.64
N ASP A 369 26.55 -3.87 -6.37
CA ASP A 369 27.68 -2.96 -6.58
C ASP A 369 27.43 -1.93 -7.69
N GLY A 370 28.15 -0.81 -7.63
CA GLY A 370 28.11 0.23 -8.67
C GLY A 370 26.87 1.13 -8.63
N VAL A 371 25.91 0.83 -7.75
CA VAL A 371 24.75 1.69 -7.48
C VAL A 371 25.16 2.94 -6.70
N GLY A 372 24.33 3.98 -6.74
CA GLY A 372 24.67 5.29 -6.19
C GLY A 372 23.55 5.91 -5.37
N LEU A 373 23.91 6.80 -4.46
CA LEU A 373 22.94 7.62 -3.74
C LEU A 373 22.07 8.38 -4.76
N GLY A 374 20.76 8.44 -4.53
CA GLY A 374 19.85 9.18 -5.41
C GLY A 374 19.62 10.62 -4.96
N SER A 375 18.43 11.14 -5.27
CA SER A 375 18.03 12.48 -4.84
C SER A 375 17.98 12.59 -3.32
N ILE A 376 18.42 13.71 -2.75
CA ILE A 376 18.25 13.98 -1.31
C ILE A 376 16.75 14.06 -0.99
N PRO A 377 16.31 13.62 0.20
CA PRO A 377 14.90 13.65 0.55
C PRO A 377 14.32 15.05 0.47
N THR A 378 13.25 15.18 -0.30
CA THR A 378 12.53 16.44 -0.50
C THR A 378 11.05 16.16 -0.68
N LEU A 379 10.24 17.03 -0.09
CA LEU A 379 8.83 17.08 -0.42
C LEU A 379 8.62 18.00 -1.62
N ASP A 380 9.41 19.06 -1.84
CA ASP A 380 9.22 19.99 -2.96
C ASP A 380 9.63 19.41 -4.34
N VAL A 381 8.85 18.43 -4.81
CA VAL A 381 8.94 17.83 -6.13
C VAL A 381 8.01 18.57 -7.10
N LYS A 382 8.54 18.95 -8.26
CA LYS A 382 7.79 19.69 -9.30
C LYS A 382 6.75 18.84 -10.02
N HIS A 383 6.91 17.52 -10.00
CA HIS A 383 5.99 16.59 -10.66
C HIS A 383 4.63 16.60 -9.95
N PRO A 384 3.50 16.69 -10.67
CA PRO A 384 2.19 16.93 -10.07
C PRO A 384 1.67 15.76 -9.21
N LEU A 385 2.14 14.54 -9.46
CA LEU A 385 1.71 13.32 -8.76
C LEU A 385 2.70 12.82 -7.70
N ILE A 386 3.89 13.39 -7.62
CA ILE A 386 4.93 12.93 -6.69
C ILE A 386 4.93 13.83 -5.48
N ASP A 387 4.62 13.25 -4.33
CA ASP A 387 4.57 13.96 -3.06
C ASP A 387 5.94 14.12 -2.41
N GLY A 388 6.90 13.25 -2.76
CA GLY A 388 8.26 13.35 -2.27
C GLY A 388 9.21 12.29 -2.84
N TYR A 389 10.48 12.69 -2.94
CA TYR A 389 11.59 11.74 -2.98
C TYR A 389 12.06 11.55 -1.54
N LEU A 390 12.07 10.31 -1.06
CA LEU A 390 12.38 9.98 0.32
C LEU A 390 13.54 8.99 0.36
N TRP A 391 14.25 8.92 1.47
CA TRP A 391 15.16 7.81 1.77
C TRP A 391 14.41 6.89 2.72
N ILE A 392 13.68 5.94 2.14
CA ILE A 392 12.82 5.02 2.88
C ILE A 392 13.70 3.90 3.45
N LYS A 393 14.51 3.23 2.63
CA LYS A 393 15.66 2.45 3.12
C LYS A 393 16.80 3.41 3.50
N PRO A 394 17.27 3.40 4.76
CA PRO A 394 18.46 4.15 5.17
C PRO A 394 19.69 3.73 4.32
N PRO A 395 20.31 4.66 3.57
CA PRO A 395 21.49 4.31 2.76
C PRO A 395 22.62 3.80 3.65
N GLY A 396 23.24 2.70 3.22
CA GLY A 396 24.29 2.03 3.98
C GLY A 396 23.79 0.96 4.95
N GLU A 397 22.49 0.78 5.18
CA GLU A 397 22.00 -0.44 5.83
C GLU A 397 22.00 -1.62 4.82
N SER A 398 22.59 -2.75 5.22
CA SER A 398 22.65 -3.97 4.42
C SER A 398 21.24 -4.51 4.10
N ASP A 399 21.10 -5.16 2.94
CA ASP A 399 19.91 -5.92 2.54
C ASP A 399 19.92 -7.37 3.06
N GLY A 400 20.99 -7.78 3.76
CA GLY A 400 21.20 -9.16 4.22
C GLY A 400 22.59 -9.68 3.83
N VAL A 401 22.93 -10.90 4.27
CA VAL A 401 24.24 -11.51 3.97
C VAL A 401 24.44 -11.78 2.47
N GLY A 402 23.35 -11.79 1.70
CA GLY A 402 23.34 -12.11 0.29
C GLY A 402 23.79 -13.55 -0.01
N PRO A 403 23.77 -13.95 -1.30
CA PRO A 403 24.22 -15.28 -1.71
C PRO A 403 25.73 -15.49 -1.51
N GLU A 404 26.53 -14.42 -1.51
CA GLU A 404 27.99 -14.48 -1.34
C GLU A 404 28.45 -14.57 0.12
N GLY A 405 27.57 -14.28 1.09
CA GLY A 405 27.84 -14.44 2.53
C GLY A 405 28.83 -13.45 3.14
N VAL A 406 29.26 -12.42 2.41
CA VAL A 406 30.26 -11.43 2.87
C VAL A 406 29.59 -10.19 3.49
N ALA A 407 28.33 -9.93 3.18
CA ALA A 407 27.63 -8.73 3.64
C ALA A 407 27.15 -8.84 5.10
N PRO A 408 26.98 -7.71 5.82
CA PRO A 408 26.37 -7.71 7.15
C PRO A 408 24.92 -8.21 7.13
N GLN A 409 24.39 -8.61 8.29
CA GLN A 409 22.97 -8.98 8.40
C GLN A 409 22.04 -7.82 8.00
N ASP A 410 20.82 -8.16 7.61
CA ASP A 410 19.81 -7.18 7.18
C ASP A 410 19.60 -6.10 8.25
N GLY A 411 19.59 -4.85 7.78
CA GLY A 411 19.44 -3.67 8.63
C GLY A 411 20.70 -3.28 9.41
N MET A 412 21.80 -4.05 9.36
CA MET A 412 23.07 -3.61 9.95
C MET A 412 23.70 -2.52 9.10
N PHE A 413 24.23 -1.49 9.76
CA PHE A 413 24.91 -0.41 9.05
C PHE A 413 26.27 -0.88 8.54
N TRP A 414 26.51 -0.65 7.26
CA TRP A 414 27.71 -1.02 6.51
C TRP A 414 28.40 0.25 5.98
N PRO A 415 29.42 0.76 6.70
CA PRO A 415 30.09 2.02 6.34
C PRO A 415 30.64 2.04 4.92
N GLN A 416 31.24 0.94 4.48
CA GLN A 416 31.84 0.84 3.14
C GLN A 416 30.78 0.99 2.04
N LYS A 417 29.62 0.34 2.20
CA LYS A 417 28.50 0.49 1.26
C LYS A 417 27.93 1.91 1.26
N ALA A 418 27.81 2.52 2.44
CA ALA A 418 27.40 3.93 2.54
C ALA A 418 28.37 4.87 1.80
N ILE A 419 29.67 4.66 1.94
CA ILE A 419 30.73 5.43 1.28
C ILE A 419 30.68 5.24 -0.24
N GLU A 420 30.53 3.99 -0.71
CA GLU A 420 30.38 3.67 -2.13
C GLU A 420 29.19 4.42 -2.75
N LEU A 421 28.01 4.37 -2.10
CA LEU A 421 26.83 5.09 -2.56
C LEU A 421 27.09 6.60 -2.72
N ILE A 422 27.82 7.20 -1.77
CA ILE A 422 28.16 8.63 -1.79
C ILE A 422 29.18 8.94 -2.89
N ASP A 423 30.19 8.10 -3.08
CA ASP A 423 31.16 8.25 -4.17
C ASP A 423 30.49 8.15 -5.54
N ASN A 424 29.43 7.36 -5.61
CA ASN A 424 28.64 7.16 -6.80
C ASN A 424 27.52 8.20 -7.00
N TRP A 425 27.34 9.15 -6.07
CA TRP A 425 26.26 10.14 -6.07
C TRP A 425 26.32 11.15 -7.25
N ARG A 426 27.46 11.27 -7.93
CA ARG A 426 27.71 12.31 -8.95
C ARG A 426 27.70 11.78 -10.38
N SER A 427 26.56 11.95 -11.06
CA SER A 427 26.48 12.28 -12.50
C SER A 427 25.04 12.59 -13.00
N SER A 428 24.20 13.29 -12.22
CA SER A 428 22.81 13.61 -12.63
C SER A 428 22.37 15.02 -12.21
N SER A 429 23.22 16.01 -12.47
CA SER A 429 22.86 17.43 -12.38
C SER A 429 23.25 18.12 -13.67
N ASN A 430 22.41 17.97 -14.70
CA ASN A 430 22.31 18.86 -15.84
C ASN A 430 20.85 18.97 -16.23
#